data_AF-A0A0A1T3W2-F1
#
_entry.id   AF-A0A0A1T3W2-F1
#
_cell.length_a   1.000
_cell.length_b   1.000
_cell.length_c   1.000
_cell.angle_alpha   90.00
_cell.angle_beta   90.00
_cell.angle_gamma   90.00
#
_symmetry.space_group_name_H-M   'P 1'
#
loop_
_entity.id
_entity.type
_entity.pdbx_description
1 polymer ?
#
loop_
_entity_poly.entity_id
_entity_poly.type
_entity_poly.pdbx_seq_one_letter_code
_entity_poly.pdbx_strand_id
1 'polypeptide(L)'
;MCWGKSDKCSIRSVFFQSRSTEPTPIEPVIWRGVRHAWFSSNSRLHRFLRYFRTIKSVDIVTVRIAGKHEVHNRQTPDDALPGGQYSSIEYIGTITRDDIASETHVVQELIDSYVPQKWPCKYNYELGIMECDGHCKSRDLYVVCPQIDHFKQQRKLLQLSMIPFRRLALMDPDITSINSVLDQKDIVYSRRGVLKRLNTWHCPSLGELPFRAIFIEEGWIFSDFTISLPMVAAGLLLIVLGCKFADSKKLHKAGIRDVRLEKLASARNKREQPIAERVAYFQDGLQEREADSLDLATVQMLITQFVNQYDEEYDEVKKARRPGRPASVREDLLKMKIAALNEEYEKGFVIPDVMDIDNAKKLNAWEGSWAYLATIPWIKVFSSGKVVPTDFPTKGIN
;
A
#
# COMPACT_ATOMS: atom_id res chain seq x y z
N MET A 1 7.91 -27.54 -26.11
CA MET A 1 8.25 -26.46 -25.17
C MET A 1 8.39 -27.06 -23.77
N CYS A 2 9.30 -26.56 -22.95
CA CYS A 2 9.58 -27.04 -21.60
C CYS A 2 9.74 -25.85 -20.64
N TRP A 3 9.27 -25.95 -19.39
CA TRP A 3 9.56 -24.99 -18.33
C TRP A 3 9.62 -25.62 -16.94
N GLY A 4 10.25 -24.93 -16.00
CA GLY A 4 10.41 -25.39 -14.62
C GLY A 4 11.87 -25.60 -14.27
N LYS A 5 12.15 -26.57 -13.39
CA LYS A 5 13.51 -26.89 -12.96
C LYS A 5 14.14 -27.95 -13.86
N SER A 6 15.47 -28.07 -13.82
CA SER A 6 16.21 -29.04 -14.65
C SER A 6 15.88 -30.49 -14.35
N ASP A 7 15.60 -30.81 -13.08
CA ASP A 7 15.22 -32.11 -12.55
C ASP A 7 13.72 -32.42 -12.73
N LYS A 8 12.88 -31.39 -12.88
CA LYS A 8 11.44 -31.52 -13.08
C LYS A 8 10.93 -30.42 -14.00
N CYS A 9 10.91 -30.74 -15.29
CA CYS A 9 10.37 -29.87 -16.32
C CYS A 9 8.99 -30.32 -16.80
N SER A 10 8.09 -29.36 -16.90
CA SER A 10 6.79 -29.49 -17.56
C SER A 10 6.97 -29.31 -19.07
N ILE A 11 6.57 -30.32 -19.85
CA ILE A 11 6.72 -30.39 -21.29
C ILE A 11 5.35 -30.31 -21.94
N ARG A 12 5.21 -29.41 -22.91
CA ARG A 12 3.99 -29.22 -23.70
C ARG A 12 4.30 -29.23 -25.19
N SER A 13 3.51 -29.99 -25.94
CA SER A 13 3.51 -29.95 -27.39
C SER A 13 2.87 -28.65 -27.89
N VAL A 14 3.52 -27.99 -28.84
CA VAL A 14 3.01 -26.77 -29.48
C VAL A 14 2.64 -27.14 -30.90
N PHE A 15 1.36 -26.97 -31.25
CA PHE A 15 0.87 -27.21 -32.60
C PHE A 15 0.80 -25.90 -33.36
N PHE A 16 1.26 -25.91 -34.60
CA PHE A 16 1.14 -24.82 -35.54
C PHE A 16 0.88 -25.40 -36.93
N GLN A 17 0.05 -24.73 -37.71
CA GLN A 17 -0.34 -25.17 -39.04
C GLN A 17 0.40 -24.32 -40.06
N SER A 18 1.34 -24.92 -40.80
CA SER A 18 1.97 -24.26 -41.93
C SER A 18 1.03 -24.39 -43.13
N ARG A 19 0.30 -23.33 -43.48
CA ARG A 19 -0.49 -23.31 -44.72
C ARG A 19 0.51 -23.11 -45.86
N SER A 20 0.66 -24.11 -46.73
CA SER A 20 1.70 -24.19 -47.77
C SER A 20 1.57 -23.17 -48.91
N THR A 21 0.64 -22.21 -48.81
CA THR A 21 0.27 -21.29 -49.89
C THR A 21 0.73 -19.85 -49.70
N GLU A 22 1.36 -19.51 -48.56
CA GLU A 22 1.92 -18.17 -48.32
C GLU A 22 3.44 -18.23 -48.08
N PRO A 23 4.22 -17.28 -48.61
CA PRO A 23 5.66 -17.18 -48.40
C PRO A 23 5.99 -16.52 -47.05
N THR A 24 5.21 -16.82 -46.00
CA THR A 24 5.52 -16.30 -44.67
C THR A 24 6.69 -17.10 -44.07
N PRO A 25 7.70 -16.42 -43.49
CA PRO A 25 8.80 -17.12 -42.84
C PRO A 25 8.24 -18.02 -41.74
N ILE A 26 8.70 -19.27 -41.70
CA ILE A 26 8.18 -20.33 -40.81
C ILE A 26 8.48 -20.00 -39.34
N GLU A 27 9.57 -19.26 -39.08
CA GLU A 27 10.08 -18.99 -37.73
C GLU A 27 9.17 -18.10 -36.87
N PRO A 28 8.65 -16.94 -37.37
CA PRO A 28 7.66 -16.16 -36.63
C PRO A 28 6.40 -16.94 -36.25
N VAL A 29 5.95 -17.87 -37.10
CA VAL A 29 4.78 -18.72 -36.82
C VAL A 29 5.06 -19.66 -35.64
N ILE A 30 6.26 -20.26 -35.60
CA ILE A 30 6.70 -21.12 -34.50
C ILE A 30 6.76 -20.31 -33.20
N TRP A 31 7.44 -19.16 -33.19
CA TRP A 31 7.57 -18.32 -31.99
C TRP A 31 6.23 -17.81 -31.48
N ARG A 32 5.30 -17.46 -32.38
CA ARG A 32 3.93 -17.08 -32.02
C ARG A 32 3.17 -18.24 -31.38
N GLY A 33 3.31 -19.46 -31.91
CA GLY A 33 2.77 -20.68 -31.32
C GLY A 33 3.35 -20.98 -29.93
N VAL A 34 4.67 -20.87 -29.77
CA VAL A 34 5.37 -21.08 -28.49
C VAL A 34 4.93 -20.05 -27.46
N ARG A 35 4.87 -18.77 -27.84
CA ARG A 35 4.35 -17.69 -27.00
C ARG A 35 2.93 -17.97 -26.54
N HIS A 36 2.05 -18.37 -27.46
CA HIS A 36 0.65 -18.66 -27.11
C HIS A 36 0.54 -19.87 -26.18
N ALA A 37 1.29 -20.94 -26.45
CA ALA A 37 1.34 -22.12 -25.59
C ALA A 37 1.88 -21.81 -24.19
N TRP A 38 2.84 -20.89 -24.08
CA TRP A 38 3.41 -20.39 -22.83
C TRP A 38 2.42 -19.58 -22.01
N PHE A 39 1.75 -18.60 -22.61
CA PHE A 39 0.78 -17.78 -21.88
C PHE A 39 -0.48 -18.57 -21.48
N SER A 40 -0.82 -19.63 -22.21
CA SER A 40 -1.99 -20.47 -21.92
C SER A 40 -1.72 -21.61 -20.94
N SER A 41 -0.48 -22.02 -20.69
CA SER A 41 -0.14 -23.09 -19.73
C SER A 41 -0.23 -22.65 -18.27
N ASN A 42 -0.43 -21.36 -18.02
CA ASN A 42 -0.14 -20.75 -16.73
C ASN A 42 -1.41 -20.65 -15.86
N SER A 43 -1.39 -21.32 -14.71
CA SER A 43 -2.48 -21.39 -13.72
C SER A 43 -2.93 -19.98 -13.25
N ARG A 44 -4.12 -19.87 -12.63
CA ARG A 44 -4.65 -18.59 -12.09
C ARG A 44 -3.63 -17.83 -11.23
N LEU A 45 -2.81 -18.55 -10.47
CA LEU A 45 -1.74 -17.98 -9.64
C LEU A 45 -0.66 -17.28 -10.47
N HIS A 46 -0.34 -17.83 -11.63
CA HIS A 46 0.69 -17.31 -12.54
C HIS A 46 0.15 -16.12 -13.37
N ARG A 47 -1.15 -16.10 -13.68
CA ARG A 47 -1.85 -14.88 -14.16
C ARG A 47 -1.81 -13.74 -13.15
N PHE A 48 -1.99 -14.03 -11.86
CA PHE A 48 -1.92 -13.04 -10.78
C PHE A 48 -0.50 -12.49 -10.57
N LEU A 49 0.52 -13.37 -10.66
CA LEU A 49 1.92 -13.04 -10.47
C LEU A 49 2.65 -12.59 -11.75
N ARG A 50 1.90 -12.27 -12.82
CA ARG A 50 2.44 -11.89 -14.14
C ARG A 50 3.35 -10.66 -14.07
N TYR A 51 3.08 -9.77 -13.13
CA TYR A 51 3.87 -8.56 -12.90
C TYR A 51 5.18 -8.82 -12.14
N PHE A 52 5.39 -10.02 -11.58
CA PHE A 52 6.51 -10.33 -10.70
C PHE A 52 7.46 -11.42 -11.24
N ARG A 53 7.06 -12.13 -12.30
CA ARG A 53 7.89 -13.15 -12.96
C ARG A 53 8.36 -12.65 -14.32
N THR A 54 9.68 -12.60 -14.51
CA THR A 54 10.32 -12.24 -15.78
C THR A 54 10.93 -13.46 -16.44
N ILE A 55 10.95 -13.47 -17.77
CA ILE A 55 11.65 -14.51 -18.53
C ILE A 55 13.15 -14.23 -18.40
N LYS A 56 13.91 -15.14 -17.79
CA LYS A 56 15.35 -15.00 -17.55
C LYS A 56 16.14 -15.37 -18.80
N SER A 57 15.89 -16.55 -19.35
CA SER A 57 16.50 -17.02 -20.60
C SER A 57 15.53 -17.88 -21.40
N VAL A 58 15.81 -18.02 -22.70
CA VAL A 58 15.10 -18.91 -23.61
C VAL A 58 16.15 -19.71 -24.38
N ASP A 59 16.26 -20.98 -24.04
CA ASP A 59 17.33 -21.85 -24.52
C ASP A 59 16.78 -23.03 -25.30
N ILE A 60 17.58 -23.59 -26.21
CA ILE A 60 17.26 -24.86 -26.86
C ILE A 60 18.02 -25.93 -26.09
N VAL A 61 17.29 -26.87 -25.52
CA VAL A 61 17.84 -27.91 -24.65
C VAL A 61 17.41 -29.29 -25.13
N THR A 62 18.14 -30.30 -24.67
CA THR A 62 17.75 -31.70 -24.87
C THR A 62 16.84 -32.13 -23.73
N VAL A 63 15.67 -32.65 -24.06
CA VAL A 63 14.65 -33.08 -23.12
C VAL A 63 14.38 -34.57 -23.28
N ARG A 64 14.20 -35.26 -22.15
CA ARG A 64 13.77 -36.65 -22.07
C ARG A 64 12.45 -36.71 -21.32
N ILE A 65 11.48 -37.47 -21.83
CA ILE A 65 10.14 -37.53 -21.25
C ILE A 65 10.10 -38.69 -20.24
N ALA A 66 9.80 -38.39 -18.99
CA ALA A 66 9.68 -39.39 -17.93
C ALA A 66 8.26 -39.96 -17.82
N GLY A 67 7.22 -39.15 -18.08
CA GLY A 67 5.84 -39.61 -17.99
C GLY A 67 4.81 -38.55 -18.36
N LYS A 68 3.53 -38.94 -18.35
CA LYS A 68 2.38 -38.07 -18.60
C LYS A 68 1.90 -37.44 -17.29
N HIS A 69 1.61 -36.16 -17.31
CA HIS A 69 0.95 -35.44 -16.23
C HIS A 69 -0.49 -35.11 -16.64
N GLU A 70 -1.47 -35.72 -15.99
CA GLU A 70 -2.87 -35.45 -16.29
C GLU A 70 -3.36 -34.23 -15.53
N VAL A 71 -3.45 -33.09 -16.22
CA VAL A 71 -4.08 -31.88 -15.70
C VAL A 71 -5.60 -32.03 -15.80
N HIS A 72 -6.25 -32.35 -14.69
CA HIS A 72 -7.72 -32.30 -14.61
C HIS A 72 -8.18 -30.84 -14.59
N ASN A 73 -8.58 -30.30 -15.74
CA ASN A 73 -9.22 -29.00 -15.83
C ASN A 73 -10.61 -29.05 -15.18
N ARG A 74 -10.73 -28.66 -13.91
CA ARG A 74 -12.03 -28.27 -13.33
C ARG A 74 -12.37 -26.88 -13.83
N GLN A 75 -13.00 -26.79 -15.00
CA GLN A 75 -13.90 -25.72 -15.47
C GLN A 75 -13.89 -25.67 -17.00
N THR A 76 -14.91 -26.25 -17.62
CA THR A 76 -15.49 -25.69 -18.84
C THR A 76 -16.48 -24.61 -18.41
N PRO A 77 -16.38 -23.35 -18.90
CA PRO A 77 -17.55 -22.47 -18.99
C PRO A 77 -18.50 -23.05 -20.04
N ASP A 78 -19.81 -23.02 -19.78
CA ASP A 78 -20.88 -23.69 -20.53
C ASP A 78 -21.13 -23.21 -21.98
N ASP A 79 -20.22 -22.41 -22.57
CA ASP A 79 -20.40 -21.78 -23.88
C ASP A 79 -19.46 -22.29 -24.99
N ALA A 80 -18.97 -23.54 -24.90
CA ALA A 80 -18.14 -24.13 -25.96
C ALA A 80 -18.99 -24.85 -27.02
N LEU A 81 -19.02 -24.27 -28.23
CA LEU A 81 -19.52 -24.87 -29.48
C LEU A 81 -19.01 -26.31 -29.71
N PRO A 82 -19.78 -27.17 -30.42
CA PRO A 82 -19.42 -28.57 -30.62
C PRO A 82 -18.30 -28.70 -31.65
N GLY A 83 -17.06 -28.94 -31.19
CA GLY A 83 -15.95 -29.28 -32.07
C GLY A 83 -14.57 -29.05 -31.45
N GLY A 84 -14.00 -30.09 -30.81
CA GLY A 84 -12.56 -30.16 -30.53
C GLY A 84 -12.16 -29.90 -29.08
N GLN A 85 -12.50 -30.83 -28.19
CA GLN A 85 -11.98 -30.92 -26.84
C GLN A 85 -10.49 -31.31 -26.87
N TYR A 86 -9.59 -30.34 -27.09
CA TYR A 86 -8.14 -30.58 -26.95
C TYR A 86 -7.79 -30.61 -25.46
N SER A 87 -7.78 -31.81 -24.87
CA SER A 87 -7.02 -32.03 -23.64
C SER A 87 -5.55 -31.76 -23.97
N SER A 88 -4.98 -30.65 -23.47
CA SER A 88 -3.57 -30.42 -23.68
C SER A 88 -2.81 -31.37 -22.76
N ILE A 89 -2.34 -32.48 -23.32
CA ILE A 89 -1.53 -33.46 -22.60
C ILE A 89 -0.23 -32.77 -22.19
N GLU A 90 0.04 -32.76 -20.89
CA GLU A 90 1.30 -32.30 -20.32
C GLU A 90 2.17 -33.53 -20.01
N TYR A 91 3.47 -33.41 -20.22
CA TYR A 91 4.44 -34.44 -19.88
C TYR A 91 5.42 -33.89 -18.86
N ILE A 92 5.98 -34.75 -18.02
CA ILE A 92 7.07 -34.39 -17.11
C ILE A 92 8.35 -35.05 -17.61
N GLY A 93 9.46 -34.34 -17.50
CA GLY A 93 10.75 -34.85 -17.90
C GLY A 93 11.93 -34.09 -17.31
N THR A 94 13.11 -34.48 -17.77
CA THR A 94 14.39 -33.90 -17.35
C THR A 94 15.03 -33.14 -18.50
N ILE A 95 15.82 -32.13 -18.17
CA ILE A 95 16.54 -31.31 -19.15
C ILE A 95 18.05 -31.54 -19.04
N THR A 96 18.70 -31.64 -20.19
CA THR A 96 20.14 -31.49 -20.32
C THR A 96 20.42 -30.23 -21.14
N ARG A 97 21.14 -29.27 -20.53
CA ARG A 97 21.55 -28.03 -21.19
C ARG A 97 22.85 -28.25 -21.96
N ASP A 98 22.94 -27.62 -23.12
CA ASP A 98 24.19 -27.56 -23.87
C ASP A 98 25.14 -26.59 -23.16
N ASP A 99 26.41 -26.94 -23.03
CA ASP A 99 27.43 -26.05 -22.49
C ASP A 99 27.93 -25.11 -23.60
N ILE A 100 27.25 -23.96 -23.69
CA ILE A 100 27.50 -22.95 -24.71
C ILE A 100 28.93 -22.39 -24.58
N ALA A 101 29.48 -22.30 -23.37
CA ALA A 101 30.80 -21.71 -23.16
C ALA A 101 31.91 -22.63 -23.70
N SER A 102 31.83 -23.94 -23.40
CA SER A 102 32.78 -24.89 -23.97
C SER A 102 32.59 -25.05 -25.47
N GLU A 103 31.35 -25.09 -25.98
CA GLU A 103 31.12 -25.14 -27.43
C GLU A 103 31.67 -23.92 -28.15
N THR A 104 31.52 -22.72 -27.57
CA THR A 104 32.09 -21.48 -28.11
C THR A 104 33.62 -21.52 -28.12
N HIS A 105 34.25 -21.99 -27.03
CA HIS A 105 35.70 -22.12 -26.96
C HIS A 105 36.25 -23.09 -28.02
N VAL A 106 35.63 -24.28 -28.14
CA VAL A 106 36.04 -25.29 -29.14
C VAL A 106 35.89 -24.76 -30.56
N VAL A 107 34.79 -24.07 -30.87
CA VAL A 107 34.58 -23.47 -32.20
C VAL A 107 35.61 -22.38 -32.48
N GLN A 108 35.95 -21.55 -31.48
CA GLN A 108 36.97 -20.52 -31.62
C GLN A 108 38.35 -21.11 -31.89
N GLU A 109 38.74 -22.15 -31.15
CA GLU A 109 40.01 -22.86 -31.36
C GLU A 109 40.10 -23.49 -32.77
N LEU A 110 38.99 -24.00 -33.30
CA LEU A 110 38.90 -24.52 -34.68
C LEU A 110 39.03 -23.42 -35.74
N ILE A 111 38.60 -22.19 -35.44
CA ILE A 111 38.77 -21.04 -36.32
C ILE A 111 40.22 -20.55 -36.28
N ASP A 112 40.81 -20.45 -35.09
CA ASP A 112 42.17 -19.95 -34.90
C ASP A 112 43.24 -20.91 -35.44
N SER A 113 42.96 -22.22 -35.43
CA SER A 113 43.82 -23.25 -36.02
C SER A 113 43.75 -23.34 -37.55
N TYR A 114 42.90 -22.55 -38.21
CA TYR A 114 42.75 -22.59 -39.66
C TYR A 114 43.92 -21.94 -40.39
N VAL A 115 44.50 -22.67 -41.36
CA VAL A 115 45.57 -22.18 -42.24
C VAL A 115 45.03 -21.90 -43.64
N PRO A 116 45.15 -20.67 -44.17
CA PRO A 116 44.66 -20.31 -45.50
C PRO A 116 45.26 -21.16 -46.62
N GLN A 117 44.42 -21.60 -47.56
CA GLN A 117 44.86 -22.34 -48.73
C GLN A 117 45.53 -21.43 -49.76
N LYS A 118 46.58 -21.94 -50.44
CA LYS A 118 47.30 -21.24 -51.52
C LYS A 118 46.40 -20.89 -52.73
N TRP A 119 45.34 -21.66 -52.96
CA TRP A 119 44.33 -21.46 -54.01
C TRP A 119 42.93 -21.62 -53.40
N PRO A 120 42.34 -20.55 -52.81
CA PRO A 120 41.06 -20.64 -52.12
C PRO A 120 39.92 -20.87 -53.11
N CYS A 121 38.95 -21.73 -52.74
CA CYS A 121 37.71 -21.88 -53.49
C CYS A 121 36.93 -20.54 -53.52
N LYS A 122 36.18 -20.28 -54.60
CA LYS A 122 35.36 -19.07 -54.75
C LYS A 122 34.13 -19.15 -53.84
N TYR A 123 33.85 -18.07 -53.11
CA TYR A 123 32.61 -17.95 -52.33
C TYR A 123 31.55 -17.22 -53.14
N ASN A 124 30.39 -17.85 -53.33
CA ASN A 124 29.24 -17.20 -53.95
C ASN A 124 28.46 -16.45 -52.84
N TYR A 125 28.50 -15.12 -52.89
CA TYR A 125 27.84 -14.26 -51.91
C TYR A 125 26.30 -14.28 -52.04
N GLU A 126 25.76 -14.63 -53.21
CA GLU A 126 24.32 -14.67 -53.47
C GLU A 126 23.68 -15.97 -52.97
N LEU A 127 24.35 -17.10 -53.19
CA LEU A 127 23.88 -18.41 -52.74
C LEU A 127 24.35 -18.75 -51.32
N GLY A 128 25.36 -18.06 -50.80
CA GLY A 128 25.98 -18.37 -49.52
C GLY A 128 26.65 -19.74 -49.50
N ILE A 129 27.13 -20.21 -50.65
CA ILE A 129 27.78 -21.52 -50.82
C ILE A 129 29.17 -21.30 -51.43
N MET A 130 30.14 -22.12 -51.03
CA MET A 130 31.46 -22.16 -51.65
C MET A 130 31.39 -23.01 -52.92
N GLU A 131 31.77 -22.44 -54.06
CA GLU A 131 31.88 -23.16 -55.32
C GLU A 131 33.32 -23.66 -55.47
N CYS A 132 33.47 -24.98 -55.52
CA CYS A 132 34.76 -25.61 -55.80
C CYS A 132 34.90 -25.73 -57.33
N ASP A 133 35.57 -24.75 -57.96
CA ASP A 133 35.86 -24.78 -59.40
C ASP A 133 37.07 -25.67 -59.73
N GLY A 134 37.47 -25.73 -61.01
CA GLY A 134 38.62 -26.52 -61.47
C GLY A 134 39.99 -26.06 -60.97
N HIS A 135 40.07 -24.91 -60.29
CA HIS A 135 41.30 -24.37 -59.75
C HIS A 135 41.41 -24.57 -58.23
N CYS A 136 40.36 -25.08 -57.57
CA CYS A 136 40.39 -25.35 -56.14
C CYS A 136 40.97 -26.73 -55.81
N LYS A 137 41.93 -26.77 -54.87
CA LYS A 137 42.62 -27.99 -54.39
C LYS A 137 41.68 -29.07 -53.83
N SER A 138 40.46 -28.70 -53.47
CA SER A 138 39.47 -29.57 -52.84
C SER A 138 38.67 -30.42 -53.84
N ARG A 139 38.88 -30.25 -55.15
CA ARG A 139 38.14 -30.99 -56.19
C ARG A 139 38.71 -32.39 -56.47
N ASP A 140 40.01 -32.58 -56.31
CA ASP A 140 40.71 -33.79 -56.75
C ASP A 140 40.72 -34.93 -55.71
N LEU A 141 40.14 -34.72 -54.53
CA LEU A 141 40.14 -35.70 -53.45
C LEU A 141 38.75 -35.74 -52.81
N TYR A 142 38.29 -36.91 -52.34
CA TYR A 142 37.09 -37.07 -51.48
C TYR A 142 37.22 -36.37 -50.11
N VAL A 143 37.98 -35.28 -50.05
CA VAL A 143 38.33 -34.51 -48.86
C VAL A 143 37.42 -33.29 -48.81
N VAL A 144 36.71 -33.13 -47.70
CA VAL A 144 35.88 -31.95 -47.44
C VAL A 144 36.78 -30.71 -47.43
N CYS A 145 36.42 -29.69 -48.20
CA CYS A 145 37.20 -28.46 -48.34
C CYS A 145 37.40 -27.79 -46.95
N PRO A 146 38.65 -27.60 -46.49
CA PRO A 146 38.92 -26.94 -45.21
C PRO A 146 38.34 -25.53 -45.10
N GLN A 147 38.26 -24.79 -46.21
CA GLN A 147 37.68 -23.45 -46.27
C GLN A 147 36.16 -23.48 -46.01
N ILE A 148 35.47 -24.52 -46.48
CA ILE A 148 34.04 -24.71 -46.21
C ILE A 148 33.82 -24.92 -44.71
N ASP A 149 34.64 -25.76 -44.07
CA ASP A 149 34.50 -26.04 -42.66
C ASP A 149 34.86 -24.84 -41.80
N HIS A 150 35.88 -24.05 -42.18
CA HIS A 150 36.18 -22.77 -41.55
C HIS A 150 34.98 -21.80 -41.59
N PHE A 151 34.37 -21.58 -42.77
CA PHE A 151 33.17 -20.73 -42.86
C PHE A 151 31.96 -21.30 -42.11
N LYS A 152 31.81 -22.62 -42.06
CA LYS A 152 30.78 -23.26 -41.20
C LYS A 152 31.03 -22.96 -39.73
N GLN A 153 32.27 -23.04 -39.24
CA GLN A 153 32.60 -22.70 -37.86
C GLN A 153 32.35 -21.22 -37.56
N GLN A 154 32.73 -20.32 -38.47
CA GLN A 154 32.41 -18.89 -38.32
C GLN A 154 30.91 -18.63 -38.23
N ARG A 155 30.11 -19.27 -39.10
CA ARG A 155 28.63 -19.18 -39.01
C ARG A 155 28.11 -19.74 -37.70
N LYS A 156 28.64 -20.88 -37.26
CA LYS A 156 28.26 -21.50 -35.98
C LYS A 156 28.57 -20.58 -34.81
N LEU A 157 29.73 -19.91 -34.80
CA LEU A 157 30.08 -18.91 -33.78
C LEU A 157 29.09 -17.75 -33.77
N LEU A 158 28.73 -17.21 -34.94
CA LEU A 158 27.71 -16.16 -35.06
C LEU A 158 26.35 -16.65 -34.53
N GLN A 159 25.94 -17.89 -34.84
CA GLN A 159 24.70 -18.47 -34.33
C GLN A 159 24.70 -18.65 -32.81
N LEU A 160 25.84 -19.03 -32.21
CA LEU A 160 25.99 -19.09 -30.75
C LEU A 160 25.89 -17.70 -30.13
N SER A 161 26.43 -16.66 -30.78
CA SER A 161 26.28 -15.27 -30.31
C SER A 161 24.83 -14.76 -30.38
N MET A 162 23.99 -15.39 -31.21
CA MET A 162 22.57 -15.02 -31.34
C MET A 162 21.67 -15.60 -30.23
N ILE A 163 22.18 -16.49 -29.36
CA ILE A 163 21.40 -17.14 -28.30
C ILE A 163 20.65 -16.15 -27.39
N PRO A 164 21.25 -15.04 -26.91
CA PRO A 164 20.56 -14.06 -26.07
C PRO A 164 19.32 -13.43 -26.71
N PHE A 165 19.27 -13.37 -28.05
CA PHE A 165 18.13 -12.80 -28.79
C PHE A 165 16.89 -13.69 -28.80
N ARG A 166 16.99 -14.97 -28.38
CA ARG A 166 15.82 -15.86 -28.25
C ARG A 166 14.77 -15.34 -27.29
N ARG A 167 15.20 -14.64 -26.23
CA ARG A 167 14.27 -13.97 -25.32
C ARG A 167 13.49 -12.88 -26.06
N LEU A 168 14.17 -12.10 -26.90
CA LEU A 168 13.53 -11.07 -27.71
C LEU A 168 12.57 -11.72 -28.72
N ALA A 169 12.96 -12.82 -29.37
CA ALA A 169 12.10 -13.57 -30.30
C ALA A 169 10.82 -14.10 -29.63
N LEU A 170 10.94 -14.56 -28.38
CA LEU A 170 9.77 -14.96 -27.60
C LEU A 170 8.86 -13.78 -27.24
N MET A 171 9.37 -12.54 -27.14
CA MET A 171 8.61 -11.32 -26.80
C MET A 171 8.08 -10.54 -28.00
N ASP A 172 8.79 -10.59 -29.13
CA ASP A 172 8.38 -10.10 -30.44
C ASP A 172 8.75 -11.14 -31.52
N PRO A 173 7.79 -11.92 -32.09
CA PRO A 173 8.13 -13.01 -33.00
C PRO A 173 8.55 -12.47 -34.36
N ASP A 174 8.13 -11.25 -34.72
CA ASP A 174 8.27 -10.72 -36.06
C ASP A 174 9.73 -10.33 -36.36
N ILE A 175 10.54 -10.12 -35.33
CA ILE A 175 12.01 -9.92 -35.46
C ILE A 175 12.71 -11.13 -36.09
N THR A 176 12.12 -12.32 -35.99
CA THR A 176 12.69 -13.57 -36.53
C THR A 176 12.44 -13.74 -38.02
N SER A 177 11.74 -12.78 -38.64
CA SER A 177 11.60 -12.72 -40.10
C SER A 177 12.93 -12.41 -40.81
N ILE A 178 13.82 -11.66 -40.14
CA ILE A 178 15.10 -11.20 -40.70
C ILE A 178 16.28 -12.05 -40.20
N ASN A 179 16.25 -12.45 -38.93
CA ASN A 179 17.31 -13.26 -38.31
C ASN A 179 16.80 -14.66 -38.01
N SER A 180 17.49 -15.70 -38.50
CA SER A 180 17.18 -17.07 -38.08
C SER A 180 17.75 -17.34 -36.69
N VAL A 181 16.89 -17.38 -35.69
CA VAL A 181 17.24 -17.50 -34.26
C VAL A 181 17.09 -18.95 -33.77
N LEU A 182 16.24 -19.73 -34.44
CA LEU A 182 16.00 -21.15 -34.16
C LEU A 182 16.99 -22.11 -34.83
N ASP A 183 17.98 -21.59 -35.59
CA ASP A 183 19.10 -22.31 -36.24
C ASP A 183 18.82 -23.80 -36.46
N GLN A 184 18.58 -24.23 -37.72
CA GLN A 184 18.22 -25.55 -38.29
C GLN A 184 18.29 -26.87 -37.46
N LYS A 185 18.91 -26.90 -36.29
CA LYS A 185 18.70 -27.85 -35.18
C LYS A 185 17.23 -28.26 -35.15
N ASP A 186 16.97 -29.55 -35.32
CA ASP A 186 15.67 -30.21 -35.43
C ASP A 186 14.75 -30.01 -34.21
N ILE A 187 14.34 -28.78 -33.90
CA ILE A 187 13.41 -28.44 -32.82
C ILE A 187 11.98 -28.79 -33.26
N VAL A 188 11.75 -28.78 -34.58
CA VAL A 188 10.46 -29.06 -35.20
C VAL A 188 10.40 -30.53 -35.61
N TYR A 189 9.86 -31.36 -34.71
CA TYR A 189 9.56 -32.74 -35.05
C TYR A 189 8.18 -32.84 -35.69
N SER A 190 8.14 -33.10 -37.00
CA SER A 190 6.92 -33.62 -37.62
C SER A 190 6.59 -34.99 -37.04
N ARG A 191 5.32 -35.40 -37.05
CA ARG A 191 4.92 -36.77 -36.67
C ARG A 191 5.77 -37.83 -37.38
N ARG A 192 6.08 -37.60 -38.67
CA ARG A 192 6.97 -38.46 -39.47
C ARG A 192 8.41 -38.46 -38.96
N GLY A 193 8.93 -37.32 -38.51
CA GLY A 193 10.28 -37.20 -37.92
C GLY A 193 10.41 -37.95 -36.60
N VAL A 194 9.38 -37.91 -35.75
CA VAL A 194 9.34 -38.72 -34.51
C VAL A 194 9.32 -40.21 -34.84
N LEU A 195 8.44 -40.63 -35.77
CA LEU A 195 8.32 -42.03 -36.17
C LEU A 195 9.61 -42.59 -36.80
N LYS A 196 10.39 -41.78 -37.53
CA LYS A 196 11.70 -42.19 -38.07
C LYS A 196 12.70 -42.57 -36.99
N ARG A 197 12.59 -42.00 -35.78
CA ARG A 197 13.47 -42.32 -34.64
C ARG A 197 13.03 -43.60 -33.90
N LEU A 198 11.79 -44.03 -34.10
CA LEU A 198 11.20 -45.24 -33.52
C LEU A 198 11.32 -46.44 -34.48
N ASN A 199 12.47 -46.58 -35.16
CA ASN A 199 12.64 -47.53 -36.27
C ASN A 199 12.17 -48.95 -35.88
N THR A 200 11.61 -49.71 -36.84
CA THR A 200 10.74 -50.88 -36.59
C THR A 200 11.32 -52.02 -35.74
N TRP A 201 12.64 -52.04 -35.50
CA TRP A 201 13.34 -53.09 -34.74
C TRP A 201 13.68 -52.70 -33.29
N HIS A 202 13.66 -51.40 -32.96
CA HIS A 202 13.89 -50.89 -31.62
C HIS A 202 12.79 -49.89 -31.25
N CYS A 203 11.97 -50.25 -30.27
CA CYS A 203 10.95 -49.37 -29.67
C CYS A 203 11.49 -48.81 -28.35
N PRO A 204 12.37 -47.79 -28.36
CA PRO A 204 12.90 -47.20 -27.14
C PRO A 204 11.78 -46.54 -26.34
N SER A 205 11.93 -46.53 -25.01
CA SER A 205 11.01 -45.79 -24.14
C SER A 205 11.10 -44.28 -24.40
N LEU A 206 10.05 -43.51 -24.07
CA LEU A 206 10.05 -42.05 -24.26
C LEU A 206 11.16 -41.33 -23.48
N GLY A 207 11.69 -41.96 -22.41
CA GLY A 207 12.82 -41.45 -21.64
C GLY A 207 14.18 -41.66 -22.31
N GLU A 208 14.30 -42.67 -23.16
CA GLU A 208 15.52 -42.96 -23.92
C GLU A 208 15.69 -42.03 -25.13
N LEU A 209 14.59 -41.42 -25.60
CA LEU A 209 14.58 -40.56 -26.76
C LEU A 209 14.96 -39.11 -26.42
N PRO A 210 16.07 -38.58 -26.99
CA PRO A 210 16.41 -37.17 -26.82
C PRO A 210 15.59 -36.31 -27.78
N PHE A 211 14.84 -35.34 -27.24
CA PHE A 211 14.11 -34.35 -28.03
C PHE A 211 14.72 -32.96 -27.85
N ARG A 212 14.96 -32.24 -28.95
CA ARG A 212 15.29 -30.81 -28.86
C ARG A 212 14.02 -30.02 -28.57
N ALA A 213 14.03 -29.20 -27.54
CA ALA A 213 12.90 -28.36 -27.18
C ALA A 213 13.34 -26.98 -26.71
N ILE A 214 12.45 -26.00 -26.91
CA ILE A 214 12.60 -24.66 -26.35
C ILE A 214 12.28 -24.72 -24.85
N PHE A 215 13.25 -24.36 -24.03
CA PHE A 215 13.14 -24.23 -22.59
C PHE A 215 13.08 -22.76 -22.19
N ILE A 216 12.11 -22.43 -21.36
CA ILE A 216 11.89 -21.08 -20.85
C ILE A 216 12.24 -21.07 -19.37
N GLU A 217 13.31 -20.36 -19.02
CA GLU A 217 13.71 -20.15 -17.63
C GLU A 217 12.99 -18.92 -17.06
N GLU A 218 12.28 -19.11 -15.95
CA GLU A 218 11.62 -18.03 -15.24
C GLU A 218 12.50 -17.51 -14.11
N GLY A 219 12.64 -16.19 -14.03
CA GLY A 219 13.19 -15.47 -12.90
C GLY A 219 12.10 -14.72 -12.15
N TRP A 220 12.34 -14.46 -10.87
CA TRP A 220 11.59 -13.45 -10.15
C TRP A 220 12.22 -12.08 -10.43
N ILE A 221 11.39 -11.04 -10.56
CA ILE A 221 11.86 -9.64 -10.59
C ILE A 221 12.65 -9.31 -9.32
N PHE A 222 12.33 -10.01 -8.24
CA PHE A 222 13.01 -9.95 -6.96
C PHE A 222 14.09 -11.04 -6.87
N SER A 223 15.16 -10.93 -7.67
CA SER A 223 16.35 -11.75 -7.46
C SER A 223 17.08 -11.30 -6.19
N ASP A 224 17.38 -12.24 -5.28
CA ASP A 224 18.26 -12.31 -4.09
C ASP A 224 18.54 -11.05 -3.22
N PHE A 225 18.54 -9.83 -3.76
CA PHE A 225 18.78 -8.58 -3.02
C PHE A 225 17.52 -7.93 -2.43
N THR A 226 16.33 -8.22 -2.98
CA THR A 226 15.08 -7.54 -2.59
C THR A 226 14.23 -8.31 -1.58
N ILE A 227 14.71 -9.43 -1.02
CA ILE A 227 14.13 -10.00 0.20
C ILE A 227 14.48 -9.12 1.42
N SER A 228 15.60 -8.40 1.36
CA SER A 228 16.04 -7.49 2.42
C SER A 228 15.14 -6.26 2.54
N LEU A 229 14.75 -5.62 1.43
CA LEU A 229 13.98 -4.37 1.44
C LEU A 229 12.60 -4.46 2.11
N PRO A 230 11.74 -5.44 1.83
CA PRO A 230 10.45 -5.59 2.50
C PRO A 230 10.61 -6.06 3.95
N MET A 231 11.67 -6.82 4.29
CA MET A 231 11.97 -7.14 5.69
C MET A 231 12.47 -5.91 6.48
N VAL A 232 13.28 -5.05 5.86
CA VAL A 232 13.71 -3.78 6.45
C VAL A 232 12.54 -2.82 6.57
N ALA A 233 11.67 -2.74 5.55
CA ALA A 233 10.46 -1.93 5.59
C ALA A 233 9.46 -2.45 6.64
N ALA A 234 9.27 -3.78 6.75
CA ALA A 234 8.44 -4.39 7.79
C ALA A 234 9.05 -4.19 9.19
N GLY A 235 10.37 -4.29 9.33
CA GLY A 235 11.09 -3.98 10.57
C GLY A 235 10.92 -2.51 10.98
N LEU A 236 11.09 -1.57 10.05
CA LEU A 236 10.85 -0.15 10.27
C LEU A 236 9.37 0.12 10.63
N LEU A 237 8.43 -0.56 9.97
CA LEU A 237 7.00 -0.43 10.27
C LEU A 237 6.67 -0.97 11.67
N LEU A 238 7.29 -2.08 12.10
CA LEU A 238 7.16 -2.62 13.46
C LEU A 238 7.77 -1.69 14.50
N ILE A 239 8.91 -1.04 14.21
CA ILE A 239 9.52 -0.03 15.09
C ILE A 239 8.58 1.18 15.21
N VAL A 240 8.04 1.69 14.10
CA VAL A 240 7.11 2.82 14.10
C VAL A 240 5.81 2.48 14.84
N LEU A 241 5.26 1.27 14.66
CA LEU A 241 4.09 0.80 15.40
C LEU A 241 4.41 0.66 16.90
N GLY A 242 5.57 0.11 17.26
CA GLY A 242 6.04 0.01 18.65
C GLY A 242 6.17 1.37 19.33
N CYS A 243 6.76 2.37 18.65
CA CYS A 243 6.86 3.73 19.15
C CYS A 243 5.47 4.39 19.35
N LYS A 244 4.55 4.22 18.39
CA LYS A 244 3.17 4.73 18.53
C LYS A 244 2.42 4.14 19.73
N PHE A 245 2.67 2.88 20.08
CA PHE A 245 2.06 2.24 21.25
C PHE A 245 2.60 2.79 22.59
N ALA A 246 3.86 3.21 22.65
CA ALA A 246 4.43 3.86 23.84
C ALA A 246 3.86 5.27 24.05
N ASP A 247 3.70 6.04 22.96
CA ASP A 247 3.22 7.41 23.03
C ASP A 247 1.71 7.51 23.31
N SER A 248 0.91 6.53 22.90
CA SER A 248 -0.54 6.49 23.18
C SER A 248 -0.85 6.49 24.69
N LYS A 249 -0.08 5.77 25.51
CA LYS A 249 -0.27 5.75 26.98
C LYS A 249 0.07 7.09 27.62
N LYS A 250 1.09 7.79 27.12
CA LYS A 250 1.48 9.12 27.60
C LYS A 250 0.43 10.16 27.21
N LEU A 251 -0.08 10.09 25.98
CA LEU A 251 -1.13 10.99 25.49
C LEU A 251 -2.46 10.79 26.24
N HIS A 252 -2.86 9.54 26.50
CA HIS A 252 -4.08 9.28 27.28
C HIS A 252 -3.98 9.80 28.72
N LYS A 253 -2.81 9.66 29.36
CA LYS A 253 -2.56 10.22 30.70
C LYS A 253 -2.60 11.75 30.71
N ALA A 254 -2.07 12.39 29.66
CA ALA A 254 -2.18 13.84 29.47
C ALA A 254 -3.64 14.27 29.28
N GLY A 255 -4.38 13.60 28.39
CA GLY A 255 -5.80 13.89 28.16
C GLY A 255 -6.68 13.73 29.41
N ILE A 256 -6.46 12.70 30.24
CA ILE A 256 -7.17 12.56 31.53
C ILE A 256 -6.85 13.72 32.47
N ARG A 257 -5.61 14.20 32.48
CA ARG A 257 -5.21 15.35 33.30
C ARG A 257 -5.90 16.62 32.83
N ASP A 258 -5.97 16.85 31.53
CA ASP A 258 -6.61 18.04 30.96
C ASP A 258 -8.11 18.08 31.29
N VAL A 259 -8.81 16.96 31.13
CA VAL A 259 -10.23 16.83 31.53
C VAL A 259 -10.42 17.11 33.02
N ARG A 260 -9.49 16.67 33.88
CA ARG A 260 -9.56 16.96 35.32
C ARG A 260 -9.32 18.45 35.60
N LEU A 261 -8.38 19.08 34.92
CA LEU A 261 -8.11 20.52 35.07
C LEU A 261 -9.29 21.36 34.60
N GLU A 262 -9.92 20.99 33.49
CA GLU A 262 -11.13 21.66 32.98
C GLU A 262 -12.32 21.52 33.94
N LYS A 263 -12.51 20.34 34.53
CA LYS A 263 -13.52 20.12 35.58
C LYS A 263 -13.26 20.96 36.82
N LEU A 264 -11.99 21.12 37.23
CA LEU A 264 -11.62 21.97 38.36
C LEU A 264 -11.84 23.46 38.03
N ALA A 265 -11.48 23.90 36.82
CA ALA A 265 -11.68 25.28 36.37
C ALA A 265 -13.18 25.62 36.28
N SER A 266 -14.00 24.74 35.70
CA SER A 266 -15.45 24.94 35.64
C SER A 266 -16.11 24.91 37.03
N ALA A 267 -15.65 24.06 37.95
CA ALA A 267 -16.12 24.06 39.34
C ALA A 267 -15.74 25.35 40.07
N ARG A 268 -14.56 25.91 39.78
CA ARG A 268 -14.13 27.21 40.32
C ARG A 268 -15.01 28.33 39.78
N ASN A 269 -15.19 28.43 38.46
CA ASN A 269 -16.02 29.46 37.84
C ASN A 269 -17.47 29.44 38.37
N LYS A 270 -18.07 28.27 38.59
CA LYS A 270 -19.42 28.16 39.18
C LYS A 270 -19.53 28.72 40.60
N ARG A 271 -18.44 28.72 41.37
CA ARG A 271 -18.39 29.30 42.73
C ARG A 271 -18.12 30.80 42.70
N GLU A 272 -17.33 31.25 41.73
CA GLU A 272 -16.92 32.65 41.57
C GLU A 272 -18.03 33.50 40.91
N GLN A 273 -18.78 32.92 39.97
CA GLN A 273 -19.84 33.60 39.20
C GLN A 273 -20.89 34.34 40.05
N PRO A 274 -21.55 33.76 41.08
CA PRO A 274 -22.58 34.47 41.84
C PRO A 274 -22.01 35.68 42.62
N ILE A 275 -20.73 35.63 42.98
CA ILE A 275 -20.04 36.72 43.65
C ILE A 275 -19.75 37.83 42.62
N ALA A 276 -19.28 37.48 41.42
CA ALA A 276 -19.03 38.45 40.37
C ALA A 276 -20.33 39.15 39.89
N GLU A 277 -21.42 38.41 39.71
CA GLU A 277 -22.74 38.96 39.35
C GLU A 277 -23.26 39.93 40.42
N ARG A 278 -23.09 39.57 41.70
CA ARG A 278 -23.41 40.46 42.82
C ARG A 278 -22.58 41.73 42.78
N VAL A 279 -21.27 41.62 42.60
CA VAL A 279 -20.39 42.80 42.55
C VAL A 279 -20.76 43.72 41.39
N ALA A 280 -21.03 43.16 40.21
CA ALA A 280 -21.49 43.94 39.05
C ALA A 280 -22.78 44.72 39.38
N TYR A 281 -23.76 44.09 40.05
CA TYR A 281 -24.99 44.78 40.45
C TYR A 281 -24.74 46.00 41.36
N PHE A 282 -23.83 45.89 42.34
CA PHE A 282 -23.49 47.03 43.21
C PHE A 282 -22.62 48.09 42.50
N GLN A 283 -21.80 47.68 41.54
CA GLN A 283 -21.06 48.60 40.67
C GLN A 283 -22.01 49.40 39.76
N ASP A 284 -22.98 48.73 39.12
CA ASP A 284 -24.02 49.37 38.32
C ASP A 284 -24.83 50.34 39.19
N GLY A 285 -25.17 49.94 40.41
CA GLY A 285 -25.86 50.80 41.38
C GLY A 285 -25.10 52.07 41.77
N LEU A 286 -23.76 52.03 41.77
CA LEU A 286 -22.89 53.20 41.95
C LEU A 286 -22.86 54.09 40.69
N GLN A 287 -22.73 53.48 39.51
CA GLN A 287 -22.65 54.19 38.23
C GLN A 287 -23.96 54.92 37.88
N GLU A 288 -25.11 54.25 38.05
CA GLU A 288 -26.44 54.82 37.77
C GLU A 288 -26.74 56.08 38.59
N ARG A 289 -26.15 56.17 39.79
CA ARG A 289 -26.39 57.27 40.75
C ARG A 289 -25.30 58.34 40.70
N GLU A 290 -24.27 58.15 39.86
CA GLU A 290 -23.06 58.99 39.82
C GLU A 290 -22.49 59.30 41.22
N ALA A 291 -22.58 58.32 42.13
CA ALA A 291 -22.28 58.52 43.55
C ALA A 291 -20.84 58.10 43.87
N ASP A 292 -20.11 58.96 44.58
CA ASP A 292 -18.75 58.67 45.06
C ASP A 292 -18.71 57.62 46.20
N SER A 293 -19.83 57.44 46.91
CA SER A 293 -20.05 56.43 47.96
C SER A 293 -21.56 56.23 48.19
N LEU A 294 -21.96 55.07 48.74
CA LEU A 294 -23.35 54.78 49.07
C LEU A 294 -23.60 54.88 50.58
N ASP A 295 -24.67 55.56 50.96
CA ASP A 295 -25.15 55.57 52.34
C ASP A 295 -25.82 54.23 52.71
N LEU A 296 -25.86 53.91 54.00
CA LEU A 296 -26.40 52.66 54.54
C LEU A 296 -27.82 52.39 54.06
N ALA A 297 -28.68 53.43 54.05
CA ALA A 297 -30.06 53.29 53.61
C ALA A 297 -30.15 52.88 52.13
N THR A 298 -29.27 53.43 51.28
CA THR A 298 -29.19 53.08 49.85
C THR A 298 -28.64 51.67 49.65
N VAL A 299 -27.63 51.27 50.43
CA VAL A 299 -27.09 49.90 50.40
C VAL A 299 -28.16 48.88 50.80
N GLN A 300 -28.92 49.13 51.88
CA GLN A 300 -30.01 48.24 52.30
C GLN A 300 -31.13 48.17 51.27
N MET A 301 -31.46 49.29 50.61
CA MET A 301 -32.42 49.31 49.50
C MET A 301 -31.95 48.44 48.32
N LEU A 302 -30.69 48.60 47.90
CA LEU A 302 -30.11 47.79 46.81
C LEU A 302 -30.03 46.30 47.18
N ILE A 303 -29.67 45.96 48.42
CA ILE A 303 -29.69 44.57 48.90
C ILE A 303 -31.13 44.02 48.85
N THR A 304 -32.12 44.78 49.31
CA THR A 304 -33.53 44.36 49.29
C THR A 304 -34.02 44.13 47.87
N GLN A 305 -33.66 45.01 46.93
CA GLN A 305 -33.98 44.85 45.51
C GLN A 305 -33.29 43.61 44.90
N PHE A 306 -32.02 43.35 45.25
CA PHE A 306 -31.28 42.18 44.80
C PHE A 306 -31.84 40.86 45.35
N VAL A 307 -32.26 40.84 46.63
CA VAL A 307 -32.86 39.65 47.26
C VAL A 307 -34.20 39.31 46.61
N ASN A 308 -35.00 40.33 46.28
CA ASN A 308 -36.35 40.16 45.72
C ASN A 308 -36.36 40.02 44.18
N GLN A 309 -35.20 39.99 43.51
CA GLN A 309 -35.10 39.96 42.04
C GLN A 309 -35.80 38.74 41.40
N TYR A 310 -35.95 37.64 42.15
CA TYR A 310 -36.54 36.40 41.67
C TYR A 310 -38.03 36.24 42.03
N ASP A 311 -38.60 37.15 42.81
CA ASP A 311 -39.99 37.03 43.30
C ASP A 311 -41.00 37.14 42.16
N GLU A 312 -40.78 38.08 41.22
CA GLU A 312 -41.63 38.25 40.05
C GLU A 312 -41.60 37.02 39.14
N GLU A 313 -40.41 36.51 38.82
CA GLU A 313 -40.23 35.29 38.02
C GLU A 313 -40.88 34.07 38.71
N TYR A 314 -40.72 33.96 40.03
CA TYR A 314 -41.34 32.89 40.81
C TYR A 314 -42.86 32.95 40.75
N ASP A 315 -43.45 34.14 40.88
CA ASP A 315 -44.89 34.34 40.81
C ASP A 315 -45.45 34.07 39.40
N GLU A 316 -44.72 34.41 38.34
CA GLU A 316 -45.10 34.05 36.97
C GLU A 316 -45.12 32.53 36.75
N VAL A 317 -44.05 31.83 37.18
CA VAL A 317 -43.95 30.37 37.07
C VAL A 317 -45.06 29.69 37.87
N LYS A 318 -45.38 30.23 39.05
CA LYS A 318 -46.45 29.75 39.92
C LYS A 318 -47.84 30.01 39.33
N LYS A 319 -48.07 31.16 38.68
CA LYS A 319 -49.34 31.49 37.98
C LYS A 319 -49.53 30.65 36.71
N ALA A 320 -48.46 30.35 35.99
CA ALA A 320 -48.48 29.47 34.82
C ALA A 320 -48.79 28.00 35.18
N ARG A 321 -48.64 27.63 36.46
CA ARG A 321 -48.95 26.28 36.97
C ARG A 321 -50.46 26.07 37.08
N ARG A 322 -50.98 25.07 36.35
CA ARG A 322 -52.38 24.62 36.51
C ARG A 322 -52.61 24.07 37.93
N PRO A 323 -53.75 24.37 38.56
CA PRO A 323 -54.06 23.87 39.91
C PRO A 323 -54.02 22.34 39.92
N GLY A 324 -53.27 21.77 40.89
CA GLY A 324 -53.10 20.32 41.08
C GLY A 324 -51.81 19.70 40.53
N ARG A 325 -51.00 20.43 39.75
CA ARG A 325 -49.69 19.92 39.28
C ARG A 325 -48.60 20.15 40.36
N PRO A 326 -47.66 19.20 40.59
CA PRO A 326 -46.48 19.46 41.43
C PRO A 326 -45.62 20.58 40.85
N ALA A 327 -44.82 21.21 41.72
CA ALA A 327 -43.92 22.29 41.34
C ALA A 327 -42.93 21.83 40.27
N SER A 328 -42.58 22.73 39.35
CA SER A 328 -41.54 22.47 38.35
C SER A 328 -40.16 22.50 39.00
N VAL A 329 -39.16 21.80 38.42
CA VAL A 329 -37.76 21.91 38.84
C VAL A 329 -37.29 23.37 38.88
N ARG A 330 -37.75 24.20 37.93
CA ARG A 330 -37.46 25.65 37.92
C ARG A 330 -38.12 26.39 39.10
N GLU A 331 -39.35 26.04 39.44
CA GLU A 331 -40.08 26.63 40.58
C GLU A 331 -39.39 26.29 41.91
N ASP A 332 -38.96 25.04 42.08
CA ASP A 332 -38.23 24.60 43.28
C ASP A 332 -36.86 25.29 43.39
N LEU A 333 -36.12 25.42 42.29
CA LEU A 333 -34.83 26.12 42.28
C LEU A 333 -34.96 27.61 42.61
N LEU A 334 -35.97 28.29 42.05
CA LEU A 334 -36.24 29.70 42.36
C LEU A 334 -36.61 29.88 43.83
N LYS A 335 -37.48 29.00 44.36
CA LYS A 335 -37.85 29.02 45.78
C LYS A 335 -36.64 28.82 46.70
N MET A 336 -35.75 27.89 46.36
CA MET A 336 -34.52 27.66 47.12
C MET A 336 -33.58 28.88 47.08
N LYS A 337 -33.43 29.53 45.91
CA LYS A 337 -32.63 30.76 45.77
C LYS A 337 -33.18 31.90 46.61
N ILE A 338 -34.50 32.15 46.53
CA ILE A 338 -35.18 33.19 47.31
C ILE A 338 -34.98 32.93 48.80
N ALA A 339 -35.17 31.69 49.27
CA ALA A 339 -34.97 31.33 50.67
C ALA A 339 -33.51 31.54 51.11
N ALA A 340 -32.54 31.14 50.28
CA ALA A 340 -31.12 31.29 50.57
C ALA A 340 -30.69 32.76 50.67
N LEU A 341 -31.14 33.62 49.74
CA LEU A 341 -30.83 35.05 49.75
C LEU A 341 -31.45 35.78 50.95
N ASN A 342 -32.70 35.45 51.30
CA ASN A 342 -33.35 35.99 52.49
C ASN A 342 -32.62 35.57 53.77
N GLU A 343 -32.26 34.29 53.88
CA GLU A 343 -31.49 33.78 55.02
C GLU A 343 -30.09 34.41 55.09
N GLU A 344 -29.44 34.65 53.96
CA GLU A 344 -28.15 35.34 53.88
C GLU A 344 -28.28 36.78 54.38
N TYR A 345 -29.32 37.51 53.97
CA TYR A 345 -29.52 38.90 54.38
C TYR A 345 -29.76 39.04 55.90
N GLU A 346 -30.54 38.13 56.50
CA GLU A 346 -30.73 38.08 57.94
C GLU A 346 -29.43 37.75 58.70
N LYS A 347 -28.61 36.85 58.16
CA LYS A 347 -27.31 36.46 58.74
C LYS A 347 -26.16 37.41 58.39
N GLY A 348 -26.46 38.43 57.60
CA GLY A 348 -25.53 39.42 57.07
C GLY A 348 -25.13 39.12 55.61
N PHE A 349 -25.50 40.02 54.72
CA PHE A 349 -25.21 39.95 53.30
C PHE A 349 -23.81 40.48 53.02
N VAL A 350 -22.98 39.68 52.33
CA VAL A 350 -21.57 40.00 52.08
C VAL A 350 -21.43 40.75 50.75
N ILE A 351 -20.88 41.95 50.80
CA ILE A 351 -20.66 42.83 49.64
C ILE A 351 -19.29 43.53 49.73
N PRO A 352 -18.72 44.01 48.61
CA PRO A 352 -17.59 44.92 48.66
C PRO A 352 -17.96 46.18 49.43
N ASP A 353 -16.97 46.79 50.08
CA ASP A 353 -17.17 48.06 50.76
C ASP A 353 -17.43 49.18 49.74
N VAL A 354 -18.70 49.61 49.69
CA VAL A 354 -19.19 50.72 48.86
C VAL A 354 -19.48 51.97 49.67
N MET A 355 -19.26 51.93 50.99
CA MET A 355 -19.53 53.04 51.90
C MET A 355 -18.34 53.99 52.01
N ASP A 356 -17.13 53.48 51.79
CA ASP A 356 -15.90 54.28 51.70
C ASP A 356 -15.62 54.71 50.25
N ILE A 357 -15.28 55.99 50.08
CA ILE A 357 -15.07 56.64 48.77
C ILE A 357 -13.90 55.99 48.02
N ASP A 358 -12.82 55.66 48.71
CA ASP A 358 -11.63 55.06 48.08
C ASP A 358 -11.90 53.61 47.64
N ASN A 359 -12.76 52.89 48.36
CA ASN A 359 -13.14 51.51 48.02
C ASN A 359 -14.18 51.49 46.89
N ALA A 360 -15.13 52.43 46.89
CA ALA A 360 -16.09 52.62 45.80
C ALA A 360 -15.40 52.96 44.48
N LYS A 361 -14.36 53.80 44.49
CA LYS A 361 -13.53 54.09 43.29
C LYS A 361 -12.81 52.85 42.78
N LYS A 362 -12.24 52.04 43.68
CA LYS A 362 -11.60 50.77 43.31
C LYS A 362 -12.61 49.82 42.68
N LEU A 363 -13.83 49.75 43.22
CA LEU A 363 -14.91 48.93 42.69
C LEU A 363 -15.36 49.40 41.30
N ASN A 364 -15.45 50.72 41.08
CA ASN A 364 -15.84 51.27 39.78
C ASN A 364 -14.81 50.95 38.69
N ALA A 365 -13.52 50.86 39.05
CA ALA A 365 -12.44 50.46 38.15
C ALA A 365 -12.34 48.94 37.92
N TRP A 366 -13.23 48.13 38.48
CA TRP A 366 -13.22 46.69 38.28
C TRP A 366 -13.81 46.30 36.92
N GLU A 367 -13.05 45.56 36.12
CA GLU A 367 -13.41 45.10 34.77
C GLU A 367 -13.74 43.59 34.69
N GLY A 368 -14.11 42.96 35.82
CA GLY A 368 -14.42 41.52 35.85
C GLY A 368 -13.31 40.59 36.36
N SER A 369 -12.14 41.13 36.76
CA SER A 369 -11.02 40.33 37.28
C SER A 369 -11.24 39.82 38.71
N TRP A 370 -11.22 38.50 38.92
CA TRP A 370 -11.38 37.89 40.24
C TRP A 370 -10.26 38.24 41.22
N ALA A 371 -9.00 38.25 40.74
CA ALA A 371 -7.85 38.59 41.56
C ALA A 371 -7.92 40.03 42.09
N TYR A 372 -8.54 40.93 41.31
CA TYR A 372 -8.72 42.32 41.70
C TYR A 372 -9.78 42.47 42.80
N LEU A 373 -10.87 41.70 42.78
CA LEU A 373 -11.88 41.70 43.85
C LEU A 373 -11.32 41.33 45.23
N ALA A 374 -10.30 40.47 45.26
CA ALA A 374 -9.63 40.09 46.51
C ALA A 374 -8.83 41.25 47.14
N THR A 375 -8.57 42.34 46.41
CA THR A 375 -7.85 43.52 46.90
C THR A 375 -8.76 44.58 47.51
N ILE A 376 -10.07 44.49 47.26
CA ILE A 376 -11.07 45.43 47.77
C ILE A 376 -11.53 44.93 49.16
N PRO A 377 -11.70 45.79 50.17
CA PRO A 377 -12.28 45.41 51.46
C PRO A 377 -13.73 44.92 51.31
N TRP A 378 -14.14 43.96 52.14
CA TRP A 378 -15.50 43.41 52.14
C TRP A 378 -16.19 43.69 53.46
N ILE A 379 -17.49 43.94 53.39
CA ILE A 379 -18.35 44.20 54.53
C ILE A 379 -19.56 43.28 54.52
N LYS A 380 -20.11 43.05 55.70
CA LYS A 380 -21.31 42.27 55.93
C LYS A 380 -22.40 43.18 56.48
N VAL A 381 -23.49 43.29 55.75
CA VAL A 381 -24.62 44.19 56.05
C VAL A 381 -25.82 43.36 56.49
N PHE A 382 -26.34 43.64 57.69
CA PHE A 382 -27.48 42.91 58.26
C PHE A 382 -28.80 43.65 57.99
N SER A 383 -29.92 42.91 57.97
CA SER A 383 -31.29 43.47 57.93
C SER A 383 -31.52 44.52 59.03
N SER A 384 -30.91 44.35 60.20
CA SER A 384 -30.94 45.28 61.33
C SER A 384 -30.14 46.59 61.16
N GLY A 385 -29.43 46.77 60.04
CA GLY A 385 -28.60 47.97 59.78
C GLY A 385 -27.20 47.92 60.38
N LYS A 386 -26.80 46.79 60.99
CA LYS A 386 -25.42 46.59 61.44
C LYS A 386 -24.50 46.33 60.25
N VAL A 387 -23.31 46.93 60.26
CA VAL A 387 -22.24 46.67 59.28
C VAL A 387 -21.01 46.14 60.00
N VAL A 388 -20.42 45.06 59.50
CA VAL A 388 -19.23 44.42 60.09
C VAL A 388 -18.22 44.12 58.98
N PRO A 389 -16.92 44.45 59.13
CA PRO A 389 -15.91 44.07 58.15
C PRO A 389 -15.72 42.55 58.09
N THR A 390 -15.49 42.03 56.88
CA THR A 390 -15.36 40.58 56.63
C THR A 390 -14.30 40.27 55.59
N ASP A 391 -13.79 39.04 55.63
CA ASP A 391 -12.84 38.56 54.63
C ASP A 391 -13.52 38.26 53.28
N PHE A 392 -12.71 38.27 52.21
CA PHE A 392 -13.13 37.90 50.87
C PHE A 392 -13.77 36.48 50.84
N PRO A 393 -14.95 36.29 50.21
CA PRO A 393 -15.68 35.02 50.22
C PRO A 393 -15.03 33.96 49.30
N THR A 394 -13.91 33.37 49.75
CA THR A 394 -13.13 32.36 49.01
C THR A 394 -13.81 31.00 48.85
N LYS A 395 -14.81 30.68 49.67
CA LYS A 395 -15.49 29.38 49.69
C LYS A 395 -16.75 29.32 48.81
N GLY A 396 -17.04 30.38 48.06
CA GLY A 396 -18.31 30.57 47.38
C GLY A 396 -19.38 31.12 48.33
N ILE A 397 -20.38 31.77 47.77
CA ILE A 397 -21.59 32.20 48.48
C ILE A 397 -22.74 31.28 48.03
N ASN A 398 -23.63 30.94 48.95
CA ASN A 398 -24.68 29.93 48.75
C ASN A 398 -25.75 30.37 47.75
#